data_AF-A0A7X2MHV7-F1
#
_entry.id   AF-A0A7X2MHV7-F1
#
_cell.length_a   1.000
_cell.length_b   1.000
_cell.length_c   1.000
_cell.angle_alpha   90.00
_cell.angle_beta   90.00
_cell.angle_gamma   90.00
#
_symmetry.space_group_name_H-M   'P 1'
#
loop_
_entity.id
_entity.type
_entity.pdbx_description
1 polymer ?
#
loop_
_entity_poly.entity_id
_entity_poly.type
_entity_poly.pdbx_seq_one_letter_code
_entity_poly.pdbx_strand_id
1 'polypeptide(L)' 'LKESVENYAKIAQKSGLDGVVCSAEESDMIYKLTGDDFLRITPGIRLAGGDVGDQKRVMTPDAAARNHSSGIVVGR' A
#
# COMPACT_ATOMS: atom_id res chain seq x y z
N LEU A 1 3.55 12.01 -10.01
CA LEU A 1 3.66 11.14 -8.82
C LEU A 1 3.14 9.75 -9.10
N LYS A 2 1.85 9.55 -9.44
CA LYS A 2 1.28 8.23 -9.77
C LYS A 2 2.10 7.43 -10.79
N GLU A 3 2.47 8.07 -11.91
CA GLU A 3 3.29 7.44 -12.96
C GLU A 3 4.66 6.94 -12.44
N SER A 4 5.29 7.67 -11.51
CA SER A 4 6.56 7.26 -10.90
C SER A 4 6.39 6.00 -10.05
N VAL A 5 5.29 5.91 -9.28
CA VAL A 5 4.96 4.73 -8.46
C VAL A 5 4.72 3.51 -9.33
N GLU A 6 3.95 3.67 -10.42
CA GLU A 6 3.71 2.62 -11.42
C GLU A 6 5.02 2.11 -12.03
N ASN A 7 5.90 3.04 -12.42
CA ASN A 7 7.18 2.70 -13.01
C ASN A 7 8.07 1.94 -12.02
N TYR A 8 8.15 2.39 -10.77
CA TYR A 8 8.97 1.72 -9.75
C TYR A 8 8.42 0.33 -9.38
N ALA A 9 7.11 0.16 -9.28
CA ALA A 9 6.51 -1.16 -9.06
C ALA A 9 6.84 -2.13 -10.20
N LYS A 10 6.74 -1.68 -11.46
CA LYS A 10 7.12 -2.48 -12.62
C LYS A 10 8.61 -2.83 -12.63
N ILE A 11 9.49 -1.90 -12.29
CA ILE A 11 10.93 -2.14 -12.22
C ILE A 11 11.24 -3.16 -11.12
N ALA A 12 10.64 -3.03 -9.94
CA ALA A 12 10.82 -3.97 -8.83
C ALA A 12 10.38 -5.39 -9.22
N GLN A 13 9.19 -5.53 -9.82
CA GLN A 13 8.70 -6.82 -10.32
C GLN A 13 9.63 -7.41 -11.39
N LYS A 14 10.05 -6.61 -12.38
CA LYS A 14 10.97 -7.05 -13.45
C LYS A 14 12.35 -7.44 -12.92
N SER A 15 12.74 -6.88 -11.78
CA SER A 15 14.00 -7.21 -11.10
C SER A 15 13.89 -8.47 -10.23
N GLY A 16 12.72 -9.12 -10.19
CA GLY A 16 12.49 -10.35 -9.44
C GLY A 16 12.31 -10.14 -7.94
N LEU A 17 11.94 -8.93 -7.49
CA LEU A 17 11.58 -8.69 -6.09
C LEU A 17 10.16 -9.19 -5.81
N ASP A 18 9.91 -9.57 -4.56
CA ASP A 18 8.60 -10.09 -4.13
C ASP A 18 7.52 -9.00 -4.02
N GLY A 19 7.89 -7.72 -3.91
CA GLY A 19 6.92 -6.64 -3.71
C GLY A 19 7.51 -5.26 -3.45
N VAL A 20 6.63 -4.34 -3.03
CA VAL A 20 6.96 -2.94 -2.71
C VAL A 20 6.25 -2.44 -1.46
N VAL A 21 6.83 -1.40 -0.86
CA VAL A 21 6.18 -0.58 0.16
C VAL A 21 5.52 0.63 -0.53
N CYS A 22 4.24 0.84 -0.27
CA CYS A 22 3.45 1.91 -0.89
C CYS A 22 2.33 2.39 0.04
N SER A 23 1.67 3.51 -0.26
CA SER A 23 0.47 3.88 0.49
C SER A 23 -0.70 2.95 0.16
N ALA A 24 -1.66 2.83 1.08
CA ALA A 24 -2.87 2.05 0.83
C ALA A 24 -3.77 2.65 -0.27
N GLU A 25 -3.60 3.93 -0.64
CA GLU A 25 -4.27 4.54 -1.80
C GLU A 25 -3.67 4.07 -3.14
N GLU A 26 -2.39 3.73 -3.16
CA GLU A 26 -1.65 3.29 -4.37
C GLU A 26 -1.74 1.78 -4.59
N SER A 27 -2.01 1.02 -3.53
CA SER A 27 -1.98 -0.44 -3.52
C SER A 27 -2.87 -1.08 -4.59
N ASP A 28 -4.09 -0.58 -4.79
CA ASP A 28 -5.03 -1.11 -5.79
C ASP A 28 -4.52 -0.91 -7.22
N MET A 29 -3.90 0.24 -7.48
CA MET A 29 -3.28 0.50 -8.79
C MET A 29 -2.09 -0.43 -9.02
N ILE A 30 -1.24 -0.64 -8.01
CA ILE A 30 -0.08 -1.53 -8.12
C ILE A 30 -0.56 -2.96 -8.36
N TYR A 31 -1.58 -3.41 -7.62
CA TYR A 31 -2.21 -4.71 -7.82
C TYR A 31 -2.66 -4.93 -9.27
N LYS A 32 -3.36 -3.97 -9.87
CA LYS A 32 -3.79 -4.04 -11.28
C LYS A 32 -2.63 -4.14 -12.27
N LEU A 33 -1.44 -3.68 -11.90
CA LEU A 33 -0.25 -3.71 -12.76
C LEU A 33 0.60 -4.97 -12.60
N THR A 34 0.66 -5.52 -11.38
CA THR A 34 1.62 -6.57 -11.03
C THR A 34 0.96 -7.92 -10.74
N GLY A 35 -0.35 -7.95 -10.51
CA GLY A 35 -1.08 -9.17 -10.15
C GLY A 35 -0.98 -9.52 -8.67
N ASP A 36 -1.54 -10.67 -8.30
CA ASP A 36 -1.77 -11.06 -6.92
C ASP A 36 -0.49 -11.48 -6.17
N ASP A 37 0.46 -12.10 -6.87
CA ASP A 37 1.71 -12.62 -6.29
C ASP A 37 2.70 -11.52 -5.86
N PHE A 38 2.46 -10.27 -6.23
CA PHE A 38 3.36 -9.15 -5.92
C PHE A 38 2.91 -8.40 -4.66
N LEU A 39 3.73 -8.47 -3.60
CA LEU A 39 3.39 -7.95 -2.29
C LEU A 39 3.30 -6.43 -2.26
N ARG A 40 2.26 -5.91 -1.60
CA ARG A 40 2.02 -4.48 -1.37
C ARG A 40 1.92 -4.23 0.13
N ILE A 41 3.02 -3.82 0.75
CA ILE A 41 3.08 -3.55 2.19
C ILE A 41 2.75 -2.08 2.43
N THR A 42 1.70 -1.80 3.21
CA THR A 42 1.15 -0.44 3.35
C THR A 42 1.30 0.11 4.78
N PRO A 43 2.17 1.11 5.01
CA PRO A 43 2.30 1.78 6.29
C PRO A 43 1.26 2.91 6.46
N GLY A 44 1.18 3.46 7.66
CA GLY A 44 0.29 4.58 7.97
C GLY A 44 -1.16 4.17 8.26
N ILE A 45 -1.38 2.91 8.66
CA ILE A 45 -2.70 2.39 9.01
C ILE A 45 -3.03 2.70 10.47
N ARG A 46 -4.29 3.05 10.75
CA ARG A 46 -4.83 3.26 12.11
C ARG A 46 -6.18 2.57 12.28
N LEU A 47 -6.45 2.11 13.51
CA LEU A 47 -7.75 1.56 13.85
C LEU A 47 -8.86 2.61 13.77
N ALA A 48 -10.06 2.19 13.38
CA ALA A 48 -11.24 3.03 13.41
C ALA A 48 -11.50 3.48 14.86
N GLY A 49 -11.56 4.81 15.10
CA GLY A 49 -11.75 5.39 16.43
C GLY A 49 -10.47 5.58 17.25
N GLY A 50 -9.28 5.32 16.69
CA GLY A 50 -8.00 5.69 17.29
C GLY A 50 -7.74 7.20 17.20
N ASP A 51 -6.90 7.72 18.09
CA ASP A 51 -6.55 9.15 18.13
C ASP A 51 -5.88 9.58 16.80
N VAL A 52 -6.44 10.60 16.13
CA VAL A 52 -6.08 10.97 14.74
C VAL A 52 -4.76 11.75 14.68
N GLY A 53 -4.30 12.31 15.80
CA GLY A 53 -3.00 12.97 15.91
C GLY A 53 -2.72 13.99 14.79
N ASP A 54 -1.54 13.91 14.20
CA ASP A 54 -1.00 14.82 13.18
C ASP A 54 -1.17 14.31 11.72
N GLN A 55 -1.86 13.20 11.50
CA GLN A 55 -1.95 12.58 10.16
C GLN A 55 -3.18 13.02 9.37
N LYS A 56 -2.95 13.74 8.26
CA LYS A 56 -4.00 14.24 7.33
C LYS A 56 -4.72 13.17 6.50
N ARG A 57 -4.18 11.95 6.41
CA ARG A 57 -4.74 10.84 5.59
C ARG A 57 -4.55 9.52 6.30
N VAL A 58 -5.54 9.13 7.08
CA VAL A 58 -5.54 7.88 7.84
C VAL A 58 -6.41 6.87 7.10
N MET A 59 -5.84 5.74 6.69
CA MET A 59 -6.58 4.62 6.14
C MET A 59 -6.80 3.55 7.22
N THR A 60 -8.01 3.02 7.32
CA THR A 60 -8.36 1.94 8.26
C THR A 60 -7.84 0.59 7.72
N PRO A 61 -7.66 -0.43 8.59
CA PRO A 61 -7.32 -1.77 8.13
C PRO A 61 -8.31 -2.32 7.10
N ASP A 62 -9.62 -2.05 7.27
CA ASP A 62 -10.64 -2.51 6.34
C ASP A 62 -10.48 -1.85 4.95
N ALA A 63 -10.19 -0.55 4.92
CA ALA A 63 -9.98 0.17 3.67
C ALA A 63 -8.67 -0.27 2.99
N ALA A 64 -7.61 -0.53 3.76
CA ALA A 64 -6.35 -1.07 3.24
C ALA A 64 -6.54 -2.45 2.61
N ALA A 65 -7.34 -3.32 3.24
CA ALA A 65 -7.70 -4.63 2.69
C ALA A 65 -8.53 -4.49 1.41
N ARG A 66 -9.53 -3.60 1.39
CA ARG A 66 -10.33 -3.30 0.18
C ARG A 66 -9.48 -2.76 -0.97
N ASN A 67 -8.35 -2.12 -0.67
CA ASN A 67 -7.40 -1.62 -1.65
C ASN A 67 -6.28 -2.62 -1.99
N HIS A 68 -6.45 -3.92 -1.72
CA HIS A 68 -5.50 -4.97 -2.10
C HIS A 68 -4.13 -4.88 -1.40
N SER A 69 -4.05 -4.28 -0.20
CA SER A 69 -2.83 -4.36 0.61
C SER A 69 -2.55 -5.82 0.99
N SER A 70 -1.35 -6.31 0.66
CA SER A 70 -0.91 -7.67 1.05
C SER A 70 -0.53 -7.74 2.53
N GLY A 71 -0.14 -6.61 3.10
CA GLY A 71 0.15 -6.47 4.52
C GLY A 71 0.08 -5.01 4.95
N ILE A 72 -0.21 -4.79 6.23
CA ILE A 72 -0.28 -3.45 6.82
C ILE A 72 0.81 -3.29 7.87
N VAL A 73 1.42 -2.11 7.92
CA VAL A 73 2.35 -1.75 9.00
C VAL A 73 1.62 -0.83 9.96
N VAL A 74 1.31 -1.38 11.13
CA VAL A 74 0.64 -0.67 12.22
C VAL A 74 1.67 -0.32 13.28
N GLY A 75 1.74 0.96 13.60
CA GLY A 75 2.59 1.49 14.68
C GLY A 75 1.77 1.89 15.90
N ARG A 76 2.31 2.84 16.67
CA ARG A 76 1.62 3.51 17.78
C ARG A 76 0.45 4.34 17.30
#